data_AF-A0A645C1G1-F1
#
_entry.id   AF-A0A645C1G1-F1
#
_cell.length_a   1.000
_cell.length_b   1.000
_cell.length_c   1.000
_cell.angle_alpha   90.00
_cell.angle_beta   90.00
_cell.angle_gamma   90.00
#
_symmetry.space_group_name_H-M   'P 1'
#
loop_
_entity.id
_entity.type
_entity.pdbx_description
1 polymer ?
#
loop_
_entity_poly.entity_id
_entity_poly.type
_entity_poly.pdbx_seq_one_letter_code
_entity_poly.pdbx_strand_id
1 'polypeptide(L)'
;MVDDINIKGFPTDGAETDEGWEFDGFKVSTGTESGLFKNYYIAEYRTYKGYDSTLKVGPYNFGFSNLPNWAEHYAYQDGLLINYWDTSQSDNATAEHPGHGLVLPIDAHYQALKRVDGEIWRNRIQTYDSTFTTTATDGIPDLHLNSILSPVKSLPAVNVFDDSILHYDDTNPQGSVIHPNTGTVIEIRSMDSNGFIQIQVHSAKSSKK
;
A
#
# COMPACT_ATOMS: atom_id res chain seq x y z
N MET A 1 -14.33 1.90 26.55
CA MET A 1 -15.31 0.89 27.01
C MET A 1 -15.46 1.05 28.51
N VAL A 2 -16.68 1.02 29.02
CA VAL A 2 -17.00 1.03 30.45
C VAL A 2 -17.96 -0.13 30.66
N ASP A 3 -17.72 -0.90 31.70
CA ASP A 3 -18.47 -2.11 32.05
C ASP A 3 -18.46 -2.26 33.58
N ASP A 4 -19.33 -3.10 34.13
CA ASP A 4 -19.49 -3.37 35.57
C ASP A 4 -19.60 -2.07 36.41
N ILE A 5 -20.50 -1.16 36.02
CA ILE A 5 -20.72 0.09 36.75
C ILE A 5 -21.41 -0.23 38.08
N ASN A 6 -20.81 0.20 39.20
CA ASN A 6 -21.35 -0.03 40.53
C ASN A 6 -21.48 1.29 41.30
N ILE A 7 -22.73 1.64 41.66
CA ILE A 7 -23.06 2.79 42.49
C ILE A 7 -23.60 2.26 43.84
N LYS A 8 -23.02 2.72 44.94
CA LYS A 8 -23.41 2.28 46.29
C LYS A 8 -24.92 2.47 46.52
N GLY A 9 -25.62 1.37 46.78
CA GLY A 9 -27.07 1.35 47.00
C GLY A 9 -27.89 0.89 45.79
N PHE A 10 -27.24 0.59 44.67
CA PHE A 10 -27.86 0.05 43.44
C PHE A 10 -27.21 -1.29 43.05
N PRO A 11 -27.88 -2.12 42.24
CA PRO A 11 -27.25 -3.27 41.58
C PRO A 11 -26.10 -2.84 40.67
N THR A 12 -25.16 -3.75 40.41
CA THR A 12 -24.14 -3.56 39.37
C THR A 12 -24.80 -3.62 38.00
N ASP A 13 -24.43 -2.70 37.11
CA ASP A 13 -24.86 -2.68 35.72
C ASP A 13 -23.70 -3.13 34.81
N GLY A 14 -23.89 -4.27 34.15
CA GLY A 14 -22.97 -4.85 33.16
C GLY A 14 -23.42 -4.66 31.71
N ALA A 15 -24.35 -3.74 31.44
CA ALA A 15 -24.91 -3.45 30.11
C ALA A 15 -25.66 -4.63 29.42
N GLU A 16 -26.03 -5.66 30.17
CA GLU A 16 -26.79 -6.82 29.69
C GLU A 16 -28.33 -6.59 29.69
N THR A 17 -28.78 -5.55 30.40
CA THR A 17 -30.19 -5.14 30.53
C THR A 17 -30.34 -3.63 30.36
N ASP A 18 -31.54 -3.17 29.99
CA ASP A 18 -31.83 -1.73 29.88
C ASP A 18 -32.10 -1.14 31.27
N GLU A 19 -31.07 -0.51 31.86
CA GLU A 19 -31.14 0.16 33.15
C GLU A 19 -31.54 1.65 33.06
N GLY A 20 -31.93 2.13 31.86
CA GLY A 20 -32.50 3.47 31.67
C GLY A 20 -31.49 4.61 31.47
N TRP A 21 -30.25 4.31 31.04
CA TRP A 21 -29.26 5.34 30.69
C TRP A 21 -29.68 6.11 29.43
N GLU A 22 -29.55 7.43 29.48
CA GLU A 22 -29.56 8.27 28.28
C GLU A 22 -28.13 8.38 27.73
N PHE A 23 -27.89 7.81 26.54
CA PHE A 23 -26.59 7.86 25.91
C PHE A 23 -26.45 9.09 25.00
N ASP A 24 -25.37 9.87 25.19
CA ASP A 24 -24.93 10.91 24.26
C ASP A 24 -23.60 10.49 23.62
N GLY A 25 -23.66 10.01 22.38
CA GLY A 25 -22.51 9.47 21.62
C GLY A 25 -22.03 8.07 22.03
N PHE A 26 -22.42 7.58 23.20
CA PHE A 26 -22.20 6.20 23.64
C PHE A 26 -23.29 5.25 23.10
N LYS A 27 -23.00 3.96 23.09
CA LYS A 27 -23.96 2.89 22.81
C LYS A 27 -23.55 1.61 23.53
N VAL A 28 -24.52 0.75 23.81
CA VAL A 28 -24.26 -0.64 24.24
C VAL A 28 -23.59 -1.37 23.07
N SER A 29 -22.46 -2.03 23.34
CA SER A 29 -21.67 -2.74 22.35
C SER A 29 -21.59 -4.21 22.71
N THR A 30 -21.66 -5.10 21.72
CA THR A 30 -21.45 -6.55 21.90
C THR A 30 -19.96 -6.93 21.83
N GLY A 31 -19.06 -5.94 21.88
CA GLY A 31 -17.63 -6.12 21.66
C GLY A 31 -17.23 -6.23 20.18
N THR A 32 -18.20 -6.27 19.26
CA THR A 32 -17.96 -6.19 17.81
C THR A 32 -18.60 -4.93 17.25
N GLU A 33 -17.78 -4.05 16.69
CA GLU A 33 -18.23 -2.88 15.95
C GLU A 33 -18.00 -3.12 14.46
N SER A 34 -19.06 -3.00 13.67
CA SER A 34 -18.97 -3.01 12.21
C SER A 34 -19.54 -1.71 11.66
N GLY A 35 -18.91 -1.20 10.61
CA GLY A 35 -19.29 0.06 9.98
C GLY A 35 -19.15 -0.03 8.48
N LEU A 36 -19.96 0.77 7.78
CA LEU A 36 -19.75 1.01 6.35
C LEU A 36 -18.77 2.16 6.22
N PHE A 37 -17.57 1.83 5.75
CA PHE A 37 -16.52 2.81 5.47
C PHE A 37 -16.41 3.04 3.97
N LYS A 38 -16.09 4.28 3.62
CA LYS A 38 -15.79 4.63 2.23
C LYS A 38 -14.38 4.14 1.90
N ASN A 39 -14.18 3.68 0.68
CA ASN A 39 -12.86 3.40 0.17
C ASN A 39 -12.76 3.82 -1.30
N TYR A 40 -11.53 4.05 -1.75
CA TYR A 40 -11.25 4.63 -3.06
C TYR A 40 -9.95 4.09 -3.64
N TYR A 41 -9.87 4.02 -4.96
CA TYR A 41 -8.58 3.95 -5.66
C TYR A 41 -8.18 5.35 -6.11
N ILE A 42 -6.95 5.76 -5.77
CA ILE A 42 -6.36 7.04 -6.18
C ILE A 42 -5.31 6.75 -7.23
N ALA A 43 -5.54 7.21 -8.45
CA ALA A 43 -4.63 7.04 -9.58
C ALA A 43 -3.81 8.33 -9.80
N GLU A 44 -2.49 8.22 -9.66
CA GLU A 44 -1.53 9.32 -9.81
C GLU A 44 -0.54 9.01 -10.93
N TYR A 45 -0.28 9.96 -11.81
CA TYR A 45 0.76 9.80 -12.83
C TYR A 45 2.06 10.46 -12.37
N ARG A 46 3.01 9.62 -11.93
CA ARG A 46 4.31 10.05 -11.40
C ARG A 46 5.31 10.11 -12.55
N THR A 47 6.03 11.22 -12.67
CA THR A 47 7.03 11.44 -13.73
C THR A 47 8.25 12.14 -13.17
N TYR A 48 9.42 12.04 -13.80
CA TYR A 48 10.63 12.73 -13.33
C TYR A 48 10.65 14.25 -13.60
N LYS A 49 9.50 14.93 -13.53
CA LYS A 49 9.34 16.35 -13.79
C LYS A 49 8.96 17.09 -12.50
N GLY A 50 9.43 18.34 -12.38
CA GLY A 50 9.11 19.18 -11.23
C GLY A 50 9.56 18.57 -9.91
N TYR A 51 8.65 18.54 -8.92
CA TYR A 51 8.92 17.98 -7.59
C TYR A 51 9.33 16.50 -7.65
N ASP A 52 8.73 15.72 -8.55
CA ASP A 52 9.00 14.29 -8.70
C ASP A 52 10.32 13.98 -9.45
N SER A 53 11.08 15.00 -9.90
CA SER A 53 12.44 14.78 -10.43
C SER A 53 13.35 14.05 -9.44
N THR A 54 13.07 14.18 -8.13
CA THR A 54 13.80 13.47 -7.09
C THR A 54 13.50 11.98 -7.04
N LEU A 55 12.42 11.48 -7.66
CA LEU A 55 12.17 10.03 -7.75
C LEU A 55 13.26 9.31 -8.56
N LYS A 56 13.91 10.01 -9.50
CA LYS A 56 14.98 9.46 -10.34
C LYS A 56 16.31 9.29 -9.60
N VAL A 57 16.58 10.13 -8.60
CA VAL A 57 17.92 10.28 -8.00
C VAL A 57 17.92 10.27 -6.48
N GLY A 58 16.75 10.32 -5.84
CA GLY A 58 16.58 10.44 -4.39
C GLY A 58 16.57 9.11 -3.64
N PRO A 59 15.85 8.07 -4.11
CA PRO A 59 15.88 6.76 -3.47
C PRO A 59 17.31 6.24 -3.33
N TYR A 60 17.58 5.61 -2.19
CA TYR A 60 18.96 5.33 -1.79
C TYR A 60 19.12 4.06 -0.97
N ASN A 61 20.35 3.53 -1.00
CA ASN A 61 20.77 2.41 -0.19
C ASN A 61 22.16 2.60 0.44
N PHE A 62 22.32 2.12 1.67
CA PHE A 62 23.62 2.03 2.32
C PHE A 62 24.14 0.61 2.13
N GLY A 63 24.72 0.37 0.96
CA GLY A 63 25.10 -0.97 0.53
C GLY A 63 26.52 -1.38 0.91
N PHE A 64 27.37 -0.48 1.42
CA PHE A 64 28.82 -0.68 1.53
C PHE A 64 29.33 -0.66 2.97
N SER A 65 29.91 -1.78 3.42
CA SER A 65 30.44 -1.93 4.79
C SER A 65 31.65 -1.03 5.07
N ASN A 66 32.42 -0.73 4.04
CA ASN A 66 33.61 0.13 4.11
C ASN A 66 33.30 1.62 3.85
N LEU A 67 32.07 1.96 3.48
CA LEU A 67 31.64 3.34 3.21
C LEU A 67 30.32 3.64 3.95
N PRO A 68 30.32 3.67 5.30
CA PRO A 68 29.10 3.74 6.10
C PRO A 68 28.28 5.03 5.90
N ASN A 69 28.91 6.09 5.39
CA ASN A 69 28.27 7.39 5.12
C ASN A 69 28.03 7.64 3.62
N TRP A 70 28.22 6.63 2.78
CA TRP A 70 28.00 6.75 1.34
C TRP A 70 26.73 6.00 0.95
N ALA A 71 25.84 6.68 0.26
CA ALA A 71 24.60 6.11 -0.25
C ALA A 71 24.70 5.91 -1.76
N GLU A 72 24.44 4.70 -2.24
CA GLU A 72 24.11 4.49 -3.65
C GLU A 72 22.68 4.94 -3.91
N HIS A 73 22.43 5.44 -5.10
CA HIS A 73 21.12 5.94 -5.49
C HIS A 73 20.57 5.14 -6.67
N TYR A 74 19.25 5.03 -6.72
CA TYR A 74 18.51 4.37 -7.78
C TYR A 74 17.21 5.12 -8.04
N ALA A 75 16.58 4.86 -9.18
CA ALA A 75 15.31 5.46 -9.53
C ALA A 75 14.14 4.62 -8.97
N TYR A 76 13.11 5.31 -8.49
CA TYR A 76 11.76 4.73 -8.47
C TYR A 76 11.15 4.92 -9.84
N GLN A 77 10.56 3.86 -10.38
CA GLN A 77 9.91 3.82 -11.67
C GLN A 77 8.83 4.92 -11.77
N ASP A 78 8.85 5.64 -12.89
CA ASP A 78 7.78 6.53 -13.29
C ASP A 78 6.64 5.75 -13.96
N GLY A 79 5.43 6.27 -13.84
CA GLY A 79 4.25 5.57 -14.34
C GLY A 79 2.99 5.91 -13.58
N LEU A 80 1.96 5.08 -13.76
CA LEU A 80 0.70 5.19 -13.04
C LEU A 80 0.84 4.52 -11.68
N LEU A 81 0.92 5.32 -10.61
CA LEU A 81 0.83 4.84 -9.24
C LEU A 81 -0.64 4.75 -8.85
N ILE A 82 -1.06 3.60 -8.31
CA ILE A 82 -2.40 3.42 -7.76
C ILE A 82 -2.26 3.26 -6.25
N ASN A 83 -2.98 4.06 -5.48
CA ASN A 83 -3.09 3.90 -4.03
C ASN A 83 -4.49 3.42 -3.68
N TYR A 84 -4.60 2.57 -2.66
CA TYR A 84 -5.88 2.25 -2.03
C TYR A 84 -6.07 3.12 -0.79
N TRP A 85 -7.19 3.83 -0.73
CA TRP A 85 -7.60 4.65 0.41
C TRP A 85 -8.73 3.95 1.17
N ASP A 86 -8.46 3.53 2.40
CA ASP A 86 -9.43 2.91 3.30
C ASP A 86 -9.75 3.82 4.49
N THR A 87 -10.98 4.37 4.54
CA THR A 87 -11.39 5.26 5.65
C THR A 87 -11.73 4.52 6.95
N SER A 88 -11.66 3.18 6.97
CA SER A 88 -11.75 2.41 8.23
C SER A 88 -10.45 2.46 9.04
N GLN A 89 -9.33 2.80 8.41
CA GLN A 89 -8.01 2.88 9.03
C GLN A 89 -7.70 4.34 9.43
N SER A 90 -7.04 4.55 10.57
CA SER A 90 -6.66 5.90 11.04
C SER A 90 -5.28 6.35 10.59
N ASP A 91 -4.45 5.41 10.16
CA ASP A 91 -3.02 5.61 9.92
C ASP A 91 -2.46 4.52 8.99
N ASN A 92 -1.16 4.55 8.73
CA ASN A 92 -0.45 3.67 7.80
C ASN A 92 0.57 2.77 8.51
N ALA A 93 0.37 2.42 9.79
CA ALA A 93 1.29 1.58 10.55
C ALA A 93 1.22 0.09 10.13
N THR A 94 1.67 -0.22 8.92
CA THR A 94 1.66 -1.60 8.36
C THR A 94 2.48 -2.60 9.17
N ALA A 95 3.34 -2.15 10.08
CA ALA A 95 4.00 -3.02 11.06
C ALA A 95 3.03 -3.56 12.13
N GLU A 96 2.00 -2.79 12.48
CA GLU A 96 0.96 -3.16 13.46
C GLU A 96 -0.21 -3.89 12.80
N HIS A 97 -0.59 -3.45 11.59
CA HIS A 97 -1.66 -4.04 10.79
C HIS A 97 -1.19 -4.26 9.34
N PRO A 98 -0.45 -5.35 9.07
CA PRO A 98 0.09 -5.63 7.74
C PRO A 98 -1.00 -5.73 6.67
N GLY A 99 -0.73 -5.16 5.49
CA GLY A 99 -1.70 -5.06 4.40
C GLY A 99 -2.83 -4.06 4.61
N HIS A 100 -2.90 -3.35 5.73
CA HIS A 100 -3.95 -2.37 6.01
C HIS A 100 -3.36 -1.00 6.34
N GLY A 101 -4.04 0.06 5.92
CA GLY A 101 -3.70 1.44 6.24
C GLY A 101 -4.65 2.43 5.59
N LEU A 102 -4.58 3.69 6.03
CA LEU A 102 -5.42 4.78 5.56
C LEU A 102 -5.21 5.04 4.06
N VAL A 103 -3.97 5.23 3.60
CA VAL A 103 -3.66 5.36 2.16
C VAL A 103 -2.34 4.67 1.88
N LEU A 104 -2.37 3.57 1.13
CA LEU A 104 -1.18 2.77 0.82
C LEU A 104 -1.08 2.51 -0.69
N PRO A 105 0.16 2.48 -1.25
CA PRO A 105 0.37 2.15 -2.64
C PRO A 105 0.04 0.68 -2.92
N ILE A 106 -0.52 0.42 -4.09
CA ILE A 106 -0.67 -0.91 -4.69
C ILE A 106 0.55 -1.15 -5.56
N ASP A 107 1.22 -2.27 -5.32
CA ASP A 107 2.41 -2.64 -6.08
C ASP A 107 2.06 -3.44 -7.35
N ALA A 108 2.40 -2.89 -8.51
CA ALA A 108 2.28 -3.59 -9.80
C ALA A 108 3.07 -4.91 -9.84
N HIS A 109 4.21 -4.97 -9.15
CA HIS A 109 5.12 -6.11 -9.04
C HIS A 109 5.22 -6.61 -7.59
N TYR A 110 4.06 -6.87 -6.98
CA TYR A 110 3.89 -7.18 -5.56
C TYR A 110 4.71 -8.35 -4.97
N GLN A 111 5.34 -9.21 -5.79
CA GLN A 111 6.14 -10.32 -5.28
C GLN A 111 7.42 -9.81 -4.59
N ALA A 112 7.72 -10.35 -3.41
CA ALA A 112 8.86 -9.91 -2.62
C ALA A 112 10.20 -10.10 -3.37
N LEU A 113 10.89 -8.98 -3.62
CA LEU A 113 12.24 -8.97 -4.16
C LEU A 113 13.22 -9.56 -3.14
N LYS A 114 14.00 -10.53 -3.60
CA LYS A 114 15.06 -11.15 -2.79
C LYS A 114 16.42 -10.55 -3.09
N ARG A 115 17.23 -10.49 -2.05
CA ARG A 115 18.64 -10.12 -2.08
C ARG A 115 19.49 -11.33 -2.47
N VAL A 116 20.79 -11.09 -2.69
CA VAL A 116 21.76 -12.17 -2.96
C VAL A 116 21.94 -13.17 -1.83
N ASP A 117 21.62 -12.81 -0.59
CA ASP A 117 21.65 -13.73 0.56
C ASP A 117 20.35 -14.55 0.70
N GLY A 118 19.37 -14.35 -0.18
CA GLY A 118 18.08 -15.03 -0.17
C GLY A 118 17.02 -14.37 0.72
N GLU A 119 17.40 -13.39 1.54
CA GLU A 119 16.48 -12.61 2.36
C GLU A 119 15.74 -11.56 1.52
N ILE A 120 14.71 -10.96 2.10
CA ILE A 120 13.86 -9.97 1.43
C ILE A 120 14.49 -8.58 1.50
N TRP A 121 14.43 -7.83 0.40
CA TRP A 121 14.79 -6.41 0.40
C TRP A 121 13.82 -5.59 1.26
N ARG A 122 14.30 -4.57 1.98
CA ARG A 122 13.41 -3.64 2.71
C ARG A 122 12.46 -2.91 1.75
N ASN A 123 11.33 -2.41 2.25
CA ASN A 123 10.29 -1.78 1.43
C ASN A 123 10.73 -0.59 0.58
N ARG A 124 11.79 0.13 0.98
CA ARG A 124 12.37 1.19 0.13
C ARG A 124 12.91 0.65 -1.21
N ILE A 125 13.36 -0.60 -1.26
CA ILE A 125 13.78 -1.22 -2.52
C ILE A 125 12.60 -1.93 -3.17
N GLN A 126 11.74 -2.60 -2.40
CA GLN A 126 10.55 -3.29 -2.92
C GLN A 126 9.69 -2.36 -3.78
N THR A 127 9.40 -1.16 -3.27
CA THR A 127 8.47 -0.21 -3.89
C THR A 127 9.03 0.56 -5.09
N TYR A 128 10.23 0.21 -5.58
CA TYR A 128 10.82 0.94 -6.70
C TYR A 128 10.02 0.79 -7.98
N ASP A 129 9.28 -0.30 -8.16
CA ASP A 129 8.52 -0.64 -9.37
C ASP A 129 7.02 -0.78 -9.13
N SER A 130 6.49 -0.13 -8.08
CA SER A 130 5.07 -0.17 -7.76
C SER A 130 4.17 0.45 -8.84
N THR A 131 4.71 1.31 -9.71
CA THR A 131 3.93 1.95 -10.79
C THR A 131 3.61 0.98 -11.92
N PHE A 132 2.40 1.10 -12.45
CA PHE A 132 1.96 0.46 -13.69
C PHE A 132 2.51 1.22 -14.91
N THR A 133 3.01 0.50 -15.91
CA THR A 133 3.72 1.04 -17.08
C THR A 133 3.40 0.28 -18.37
N THR A 134 3.69 0.87 -19.53
CA THR A 134 3.58 0.19 -20.84
C THR A 134 4.90 -0.40 -21.34
N THR A 135 5.98 -0.25 -20.56
CA THR A 135 7.33 -0.71 -20.88
C THR A 135 7.93 -1.42 -19.68
N ALA A 136 8.91 -2.30 -19.92
CA ALA A 136 9.62 -2.97 -18.84
C ALA A 136 10.22 -1.97 -17.85
N THR A 137 10.36 -2.37 -16.58
CA THR A 137 10.96 -1.53 -15.55
C THR A 137 12.45 -1.32 -15.83
N ASP A 138 13.02 -0.21 -15.35
CA ASP A 138 14.46 0.06 -15.54
C ASP A 138 15.34 -0.96 -14.80
N GLY A 139 14.82 -1.57 -13.73
CA GLY A 139 15.59 -2.38 -12.78
C GLY A 139 16.56 -1.55 -11.94
N ILE A 140 17.36 -2.22 -11.11
CA ILE A 140 18.41 -1.59 -10.29
C ILE A 140 19.71 -2.39 -10.45
N PRO A 141 20.54 -2.08 -11.46
CA PRO A 141 21.73 -2.88 -11.79
C PRO A 141 22.85 -2.75 -10.75
N ASP A 142 22.93 -1.62 -10.03
CA ASP A 142 24.04 -1.27 -9.15
C ASP A 142 23.60 -1.18 -7.67
N LEU A 143 22.85 -2.18 -7.20
CA LEU A 143 22.42 -2.27 -5.80
C LEU A 143 23.33 -3.21 -5.01
N HIS A 144 23.72 -2.84 -3.79
CA HIS A 144 24.67 -3.60 -2.98
C HIS A 144 24.13 -3.95 -1.58
N LEU A 145 24.58 -5.09 -1.07
CA LEU A 145 24.38 -5.53 0.30
C LEU A 145 25.74 -5.84 0.91
N ASN A 146 26.15 -5.11 1.95
CA ASN A 146 27.43 -5.32 2.65
C ASN A 146 28.66 -5.42 1.70
N SER A 147 28.73 -4.51 0.72
CA SER A 147 29.71 -4.42 -0.35
C SER A 147 29.64 -5.53 -1.41
N ILE A 148 28.57 -6.33 -1.43
CA ILE A 148 28.32 -7.37 -2.44
C ILE A 148 27.21 -6.91 -3.38
N LEU A 149 27.47 -6.98 -4.70
CA LEU A 149 26.49 -6.64 -5.73
C LEU A 149 25.28 -7.56 -5.65
N SER A 150 24.09 -6.98 -5.58
CA SER A 150 22.79 -7.63 -5.43
C SER A 150 21.72 -6.93 -6.28
N PRO A 151 21.79 -7.06 -7.61
CA PRO A 151 21.00 -6.26 -8.54
C PRO A 151 19.53 -6.70 -8.54
N VAL A 152 18.65 -5.75 -8.84
CA VAL A 152 17.24 -6.02 -9.18
C VAL A 152 17.12 -5.98 -10.70
N LYS A 153 16.56 -7.05 -11.28
CA LYS A 153 16.39 -7.14 -12.73
C LYS A 153 15.20 -6.31 -13.19
N SER A 154 15.29 -5.80 -14.40
CA SER A 154 14.13 -5.30 -15.14
C SER A 154 13.03 -6.36 -15.19
N LEU A 155 11.80 -5.94 -14.91
CA LEU A 155 10.59 -6.77 -14.95
C LEU A 155 9.72 -6.39 -16.16
N PRO A 156 8.91 -7.32 -16.68
CA PRO A 156 7.96 -7.02 -17.75
C PRO A 156 6.98 -5.91 -17.36
N ALA A 157 6.48 -5.17 -18.36
CA ALA A 157 5.47 -4.15 -18.13
C ALA A 157 4.19 -4.73 -17.51
N VAL A 158 3.61 -4.02 -16.56
CA VAL A 158 2.25 -4.27 -16.04
C VAL A 158 1.43 -3.02 -16.32
N ASN A 159 0.58 -3.08 -17.35
CA ASN A 159 -0.18 -1.93 -17.84
C ASN A 159 -1.66 -1.94 -17.43
N VAL A 160 -2.09 -2.94 -16.66
CA VAL A 160 -3.46 -3.12 -16.20
C VAL A 160 -3.44 -3.43 -14.71
N PHE A 161 -4.14 -2.61 -13.94
CA PHE A 161 -4.58 -2.98 -12.59
C PHE A 161 -5.92 -3.68 -12.69
N ASP A 162 -6.02 -4.87 -12.10
CA ASP A 162 -7.23 -5.67 -11.99
C ASP A 162 -7.39 -6.08 -10.52
N ASP A 163 -8.40 -5.54 -9.84
CA ASP A 163 -8.57 -5.76 -8.41
C ASP A 163 -9.04 -7.17 -8.03
N SER A 164 -9.20 -8.07 -9.01
CA SER A 164 -9.31 -9.51 -8.75
C SER A 164 -7.97 -10.16 -8.37
N ILE A 165 -6.86 -9.47 -8.65
CA ILE A 165 -5.51 -9.80 -8.18
C ILE A 165 -5.27 -8.96 -6.92
N LEU A 166 -4.84 -9.59 -5.83
CA LEU A 166 -4.72 -8.89 -4.54
C LEU A 166 -3.53 -7.92 -4.46
N HIS A 167 -2.58 -8.02 -5.40
CA HIS A 167 -1.35 -7.21 -5.42
C HIS A 167 -0.62 -7.16 -4.06
N TYR A 168 -0.61 -8.29 -3.35
CA TYR A 168 -0.06 -8.44 -2.01
C TYR A 168 0.67 -9.79 -1.87
N ASP A 169 1.79 -9.79 -1.18
CA ASP A 169 2.62 -10.97 -0.92
C ASP A 169 2.81 -11.15 0.59
N ASP A 170 2.29 -12.25 1.14
CA ASP A 170 2.41 -12.58 2.57
C ASP A 170 3.86 -12.72 3.04
N THR A 171 4.81 -12.94 2.13
CA THR A 171 6.24 -12.97 2.47
C THR A 171 6.80 -11.57 2.74
N ASN A 172 6.19 -10.51 2.20
CA ASN A 172 6.49 -9.12 2.50
C ASN A 172 5.20 -8.36 2.91
N PRO A 173 4.67 -8.64 4.10
CA PRO A 173 3.32 -8.22 4.47
C PRO A 173 3.18 -6.70 4.72
N GLN A 174 4.31 -5.96 4.73
CA GLN A 174 4.34 -4.51 4.87
C GLN A 174 4.51 -3.79 3.52
N GLY A 175 4.67 -4.53 2.42
CA GLY A 175 5.12 -3.99 1.12
C GLY A 175 4.01 -3.45 0.21
N SER A 176 2.75 -3.82 0.46
CA SER A 176 1.59 -3.41 -0.34
C SER A 176 0.34 -3.43 0.55
N VAL A 177 -0.84 -3.36 -0.06
CA VAL A 177 -2.14 -3.22 0.61
C VAL A 177 -3.14 -4.26 0.13
N ILE A 178 -3.91 -4.80 1.08
CA ILE A 178 -5.06 -5.66 0.83
C ILE A 178 -6.24 -4.76 0.48
N HIS A 179 -6.83 -4.97 -0.69
CA HIS A 179 -7.94 -4.19 -1.21
C HIS A 179 -9.12 -5.11 -1.60
N PRO A 180 -10.35 -4.57 -1.69
CA PRO A 180 -11.52 -5.37 -2.05
C PRO A 180 -11.44 -5.80 -3.52
N ASN A 181 -12.02 -6.97 -3.80
CA ASN A 181 -12.29 -7.42 -5.16
C ASN A 181 -13.67 -6.91 -5.59
N THR A 182 -13.69 -5.80 -6.33
CA THR A 182 -14.92 -5.17 -6.82
C THR A 182 -15.12 -5.38 -8.33
N GLY A 183 -14.16 -6.00 -9.01
CA GLY A 183 -14.07 -6.07 -10.46
C GLY A 183 -13.66 -4.76 -11.11
N THR A 184 -12.97 -3.88 -10.36
CA THR A 184 -12.41 -2.62 -10.90
C THR A 184 -11.18 -2.95 -11.73
N VAL A 185 -11.13 -2.40 -12.95
CA VAL A 185 -9.98 -2.50 -13.83
C VAL A 185 -9.56 -1.12 -14.30
N ILE A 186 -8.28 -0.78 -14.15
CA ILE A 186 -7.66 0.45 -14.65
C ILE A 186 -6.58 0.06 -15.65
N GLU A 187 -6.81 0.34 -16.92
CA GLU A 187 -5.90 -0.01 -18.01
C GLU A 187 -5.25 1.24 -18.61
N ILE A 188 -3.93 1.19 -18.79
CA ILE A 188 -3.18 2.21 -19.50
C ILE A 188 -3.32 1.96 -21.01
N ARG A 189 -3.91 2.94 -21.70
CA ARG A 189 -4.06 2.92 -23.17
C ARG A 189 -2.86 3.52 -23.88
N SER A 190 -2.28 4.58 -23.31
CA SER A 190 -1.07 5.20 -23.82
C SER A 190 -0.36 6.02 -22.75
N MET A 191 0.97 6.10 -22.86
CA MET A 191 1.81 7.07 -22.18
C MET A 191 2.71 7.72 -23.20
N ASP A 192 2.89 9.04 -23.12
CA ASP A 192 3.83 9.75 -23.97
C ASP A 192 4.97 10.42 -23.17
N SER A 193 6.06 10.73 -23.87
CA SER A 193 7.23 11.41 -23.29
C SER A 193 6.96 12.86 -22.91
N ASN A 194 5.86 13.44 -23.41
CA ASN A 194 5.44 14.81 -23.07
C ASN A 194 4.75 14.87 -21.70
N GLY A 195 4.45 13.73 -21.09
CA GLY A 195 3.85 13.63 -19.76
C GLY A 195 2.32 13.54 -19.81
N PHE A 196 1.76 13.04 -20.92
CA PHE A 196 0.36 12.69 -21.01
C PHE A 196 0.18 11.17 -20.84
N ILE A 197 -0.85 10.81 -20.08
CA ILE A 197 -1.30 9.43 -19.91
C ILE A 197 -2.78 9.33 -20.25
N GLN A 198 -3.14 8.30 -21.00
CA GLN A 198 -4.54 7.91 -21.21
C GLN A 198 -4.81 6.61 -20.47
N ILE A 199 -5.75 6.66 -19.53
CA ILE A 199 -6.25 5.47 -18.84
C ILE A 199 -7.70 5.21 -19.22
N GLN A 200 -8.09 3.94 -19.20
CA GLN A 200 -9.48 3.51 -19.24
C GLN A 200 -9.83 2.85 -17.93
N VAL A 201 -10.85 3.39 -17.26
CA VAL A 201 -11.42 2.79 -16.06
C VAL A 201 -12.65 2.00 -16.47
N HIS A 202 -12.63 0.69 -16.23
CA HIS A 202 -13.79 -0.16 -16.43
C HIS A 202 -14.58 -0.20 -15.13
N SER A 203 -15.90 -0.05 -15.25
CA SER A 203 -16.79 -0.14 -14.09
C SER A 203 -16.67 -1.50 -13.41
N ALA A 204 -16.64 -1.48 -12.08
CA ALA A 204 -16.90 -2.64 -11.24
C ALA A 204 -18.12 -3.41 -11.78
N LYS A 205 -17.98 -4.74 -11.99
CA LYS A 205 -19.14 -5.57 -12.32
C LYS A 205 -20.04 -5.57 -11.09
N SER A 206 -21.12 -4.78 -11.12
CA SER A 206 -22.14 -4.81 -10.07
C SER A 206 -22.47 -6.25 -9.76
N SER A 207 -22.25 -6.69 -8.51
CA SER A 207 -22.85 -7.93 -8.06
C SER A 207 -24.35 -7.77 -8.31
N LYS A 208 -24.93 -8.68 -9.09
CA LYS A 208 -26.39 -8.75 -9.18
C LYS A 208 -26.84 -9.10 -7.76
N LYS A 209 -27.61 -8.19 -7.15
CA LYS A 209 -28.36 -8.46 -5.93
C LYS A 209 -29.27 -9.68 -6.13
#